data_AF-A0A9E0KIY5-F1
#
_entry.id   AF-A0A9E0KIY5-F1
#
_cell.length_a   1.000
_cell.length_b   1.000
_cell.length_c   1.000
_cell.angle_alpha   90.00
_cell.angle_beta   90.00
_cell.angle_gamma   90.00
#
_symmetry.space_group_name_H-M   'P 1'
#
loop_
_entity.id
_entity.type
_entity.pdbx_description
1 polymer ?
#
loop_
_entity_poly.entity_id
_entity_poly.type
_entity_poly.pdbx_seq_one_letter_code
_entity_poly.pdbx_strand_id
1 'polypeptide(L)'
;MYIFYPLYGLANRMRVIDSAYRFCKTYNKKFVICWERDQVVNCPFNKLFNPLAYLKESHSYRYVRLLHKLERHFGLVRWFVQVLERCHILKIFKEEQYEELRSFTKKGGNKFLWVIVESYSVFYRTEEDDFLRDLFQLNDLMSQRLKNETKAFKTNVIGVHVRRTDNKDSIERSPLELFIARMQEEIVKDPEVQFYVASD
;
A
#
# COMPACT_ATOMS: atom_id res chain seq x y z
N MET A 1 6.03 18.50 -8.20
CA MET A 1 5.55 17.86 -6.95
C MET A 1 5.17 16.42 -7.26
N TYR A 2 5.59 15.44 -6.46
CA TYR A 2 5.20 14.05 -6.64
C TYR A 2 3.91 13.74 -5.86
N ILE A 3 2.99 13.01 -6.46
CA ILE A 3 1.70 12.66 -5.89
C ILE A 3 1.49 11.16 -6.06
N PHE A 4 1.40 10.45 -4.93
CA PHE A 4 1.24 9.01 -4.93
C PHE A 4 -0.20 8.64 -4.62
N TYR A 5 -0.73 7.70 -5.40
CA TYR A 5 -2.02 7.07 -5.17
C TYR A 5 -1.82 5.58 -4.88
N PRO A 6 -1.78 5.21 -3.59
CA PRO A 6 -1.76 3.82 -3.15
C PRO A 6 -3.11 3.15 -3.42
N LEU A 7 -3.12 2.07 -4.19
CA LEU A 7 -4.35 1.41 -4.64
C LEU A 7 -4.58 0.06 -3.95
N TYR A 8 -5.82 -0.45 -4.06
CA TYR A 8 -6.31 -1.72 -3.51
C TYR A 8 -6.31 -1.76 -1.97
N GLY A 9 -6.07 -2.94 -1.37
CA GLY A 9 -6.21 -3.19 0.06
C GLY A 9 -5.16 -2.52 0.94
N LEU A 10 -5.39 -2.58 2.24
CA LEU A 10 -4.57 -1.91 3.26
C LEU A 10 -3.07 -2.23 3.14
N ALA A 11 -2.71 -3.51 3.02
CA ALA A 11 -1.31 -3.92 2.92
C ALA A 11 -0.61 -3.39 1.65
N ASN A 12 -1.32 -3.37 0.51
CA ASN A 12 -0.80 -2.78 -0.73
C ASN A 12 -0.55 -1.28 -0.55
N ARG A 13 -1.51 -0.58 0.05
CA ARG A 13 -1.37 0.85 0.32
C ARG A 13 -0.18 1.16 1.23
N MET A 14 0.01 0.36 2.29
CA MET A 14 1.14 0.50 3.21
C MET A 14 2.49 0.29 2.50
N ARG A 15 2.61 -0.71 1.62
CA ARG A 15 3.83 -0.95 0.81
C ARG A 15 4.16 0.20 -0.14
N VAL A 16 3.13 0.80 -0.74
CA VAL A 16 3.29 1.95 -1.64
C VAL A 16 3.69 3.20 -0.85
N ILE A 17 3.11 3.41 0.34
CA ILE A 17 3.48 4.51 1.24
C ILE A 17 4.96 4.42 1.61
N ASP A 18 5.43 3.25 2.00
CA ASP A 18 6.84 2.99 2.31
C ASP A 18 7.74 3.27 1.08
N SER A 19 7.39 2.68 -0.07
CA SER A 19 8.12 2.91 -1.34
C SER A 19 8.19 4.39 -1.71
N ALA A 20 7.07 5.10 -1.64
CA ALA A 20 6.98 6.54 -1.96
C ALA A 20 7.81 7.38 -1.01
N TYR A 21 7.71 7.10 0.30
CA TYR A 21 8.50 7.78 1.32
C TYR A 21 10.00 7.64 1.03
N ARG A 22 10.48 6.39 0.89
CA ARG A 22 11.89 6.11 0.61
C ARG A 22 12.34 6.73 -0.71
N PHE A 23 11.57 6.55 -1.77
CA PHE A 23 11.87 7.09 -3.09
C PHE A 23 12.06 8.60 -3.04
N CYS A 24 11.12 9.33 -2.44
CA CYS A 24 11.19 10.78 -2.37
C CYS A 24 12.27 11.27 -1.41
N LYS A 25 12.55 10.54 -0.32
CA LYS A 25 13.69 10.85 0.56
C LYS A 25 15.02 10.67 -0.16
N THR A 26 15.24 9.55 -0.85
CA THR A 26 16.50 9.30 -1.58
C THR A 26 16.73 10.34 -2.68
N TYR A 27 15.70 10.66 -3.47
CA TYR A 27 15.85 11.61 -4.59
C TYR A 27 15.58 13.08 -4.19
N ASN A 28 15.45 13.36 -2.89
CA ASN A 28 15.13 14.67 -2.33
C ASN A 28 13.97 15.38 -3.07
N LYS A 29 12.83 14.70 -3.19
CA LYS A 29 11.63 15.20 -3.88
C LYS A 29 10.58 15.63 -2.87
N LYS A 30 9.91 16.75 -3.17
CA LYS A 30 8.66 17.13 -2.51
C LYS A 30 7.54 16.20 -2.98
N PHE A 31 6.78 15.68 -2.02
CA PHE A 31 5.72 14.73 -2.31
C PHE A 31 4.52 14.85 -1.39
N VAL A 32 3.41 14.31 -1.85
CA VAL A 32 2.20 14.03 -1.06
C VAL A 32 1.69 12.64 -1.41
N ILE A 33 1.13 11.96 -0.42
CA ILE A 33 0.47 10.68 -0.56
C ILE A 33 -1.03 10.92 -0.39
N CYS A 34 -1.82 10.51 -1.37
CA CYS A 34 -3.26 10.63 -1.35
C CYS A 34 -3.88 9.36 -0.77
N TRP A 35 -4.38 9.44 0.46
CA TRP A 35 -5.15 8.36 1.09
C TRP A 35 -6.62 8.49 0.72
N GLU A 36 -7.09 7.65 -0.20
CA GLU A 36 -8.48 7.65 -0.63
C GLU A 36 -9.31 6.62 0.16
N ARG A 37 -10.52 6.99 0.56
CA ARG A 37 -11.49 6.04 1.10
C ARG A 37 -12.31 5.45 -0.04
N ASP A 38 -12.24 4.14 -0.22
CA ASP A 38 -12.99 3.39 -1.23
C ASP A 38 -13.73 2.20 -0.59
N GLN A 39 -14.34 1.36 -1.42
CA GLN A 39 -15.06 0.17 -0.93
C GLN A 39 -14.14 -0.88 -0.27
N VAL A 40 -12.84 -0.85 -0.56
CA VAL A 40 -11.86 -1.80 -0.04
C VAL A 40 -11.28 -1.29 1.29
N VAL A 41 -10.97 0.00 1.36
CA VAL A 41 -10.43 0.67 2.56
C VAL A 41 -11.25 1.94 2.82
N ASN A 42 -12.39 1.78 3.48
CA ASN A 42 -13.26 2.91 3.87
C ASN A 42 -12.89 3.48 5.26
N CYS A 43 -11.60 3.48 5.60
CA CYS A 43 -11.11 3.93 6.91
C CYS A 43 -10.19 5.14 6.74
N PRO A 44 -10.43 6.27 7.44
CA PRO A 44 -9.46 7.36 7.54
C PRO A 44 -8.11 6.86 8.06
N PHE A 45 -7.00 7.41 7.56
CA PHE A 45 -5.66 6.96 7.99
C PHE A 45 -5.45 7.19 9.49
N ASN A 46 -5.87 8.35 9.98
CA ASN A 46 -5.73 8.76 11.39
C ASN A 46 -6.59 7.95 12.37
N LYS A 47 -7.55 7.14 11.88
CA LYS A 47 -8.31 6.20 12.70
C LYS A 47 -7.53 4.93 13.01
N LEU A 48 -6.50 4.63 12.22
CA LEU A 48 -5.62 3.49 12.41
C LEU A 48 -4.27 3.90 13.01
N PHE A 49 -3.65 4.93 12.42
CA PHE A 49 -2.26 5.29 12.66
C PHE A 49 -2.11 6.75 13.10
N ASN A 50 -0.94 7.08 13.66
CA ASN A 50 -0.55 8.46 13.91
C ASN A 50 -0.43 9.23 12.60
N PRO A 51 -0.82 10.52 12.56
CA PRO A 51 -0.85 11.30 11.32
C PRO A 51 0.55 11.47 10.73
N LEU A 52 0.63 11.38 9.39
CA LEU A 52 1.86 11.66 8.62
C LEU A 52 1.73 12.99 7.89
N ALA A 53 2.74 13.86 8.03
CA ALA A 53 2.70 15.23 7.48
C ALA A 53 2.56 15.29 5.94
N TYR A 54 3.03 14.26 5.24
CA TYR A 54 2.99 14.16 3.78
C TYR A 54 1.81 13.32 3.28
N LEU A 55 0.94 12.83 4.15
CA LEU A 55 -0.28 12.12 3.78
C LEU A 55 -1.48 13.08 3.86
N LYS A 56 -2.29 13.08 2.81
CA LYS A 56 -3.55 13.83 2.77
C LYS A 56 -4.69 12.91 2.41
N GLU A 57 -5.78 13.03 3.15
CA GLU A 57 -7.04 12.46 2.70
C GLU A 57 -7.51 13.20 1.46
N SER A 58 -7.87 12.44 0.42
CA SER A 58 -8.25 13.03 -0.84
C SER A 58 -9.21 12.14 -1.59
N HIS A 59 -10.25 12.76 -2.16
CA HIS A 59 -11.10 12.14 -3.17
C HIS A 59 -10.59 12.42 -4.60
N SER A 60 -9.45 13.11 -4.74
CA SER A 60 -8.95 13.59 -6.03
C SER A 60 -8.48 12.47 -6.95
N TYR A 61 -8.20 11.28 -6.42
CA TYR A 61 -7.91 10.09 -7.23
C TYR A 61 -9.05 9.79 -8.21
N ARG A 62 -10.31 10.04 -7.82
CA ARG A 62 -11.48 9.83 -8.69
C ARG A 62 -11.35 10.60 -10.00
N TYR A 63 -10.82 11.82 -9.96
CA TYR A 63 -10.62 12.65 -11.16
C TYR A 63 -9.46 12.14 -12.02
N VAL A 64 -8.36 11.69 -11.41
CA VAL A 64 -7.23 11.08 -12.13
C VAL A 64 -7.69 9.78 -12.82
N ARG A 65 -8.40 8.91 -12.09
CA ARG A 65 -8.98 7.68 -12.63
C ARG A 65 -10.01 7.96 -13.73
N LEU A 66 -10.85 8.99 -13.57
CA LEU A 66 -11.81 9.41 -14.59
C LEU A 66 -11.08 9.89 -15.85
N LEU A 67 -10.08 10.76 -15.71
CA LEU A 67 -9.25 11.24 -16.82
C LEU A 67 -8.62 10.06 -17.56
N HIS A 68 -8.08 9.07 -16.85
CA HIS A 68 -7.52 7.85 -17.43
C HIS A 68 -8.55 7.00 -18.16
N LYS A 69 -9.75 6.84 -17.60
CA LYS A 69 -10.82 6.11 -18.28
C LYS A 69 -11.18 6.82 -19.58
N LEU A 70 -11.29 8.15 -19.56
CA LEU A 70 -11.64 8.94 -20.73
C LEU A 70 -10.54 8.94 -21.79
N GLU A 71 -9.26 9.10 -21.42
CA GLU A 71 -8.11 9.06 -22.33
C GLU A 71 -8.05 7.78 -23.18
N ARG A 72 -8.45 6.63 -22.62
CA ARG A 72 -8.48 5.36 -23.36
C ARG A 72 -9.55 5.33 -24.45
N HIS A 73 -10.68 6.01 -24.24
CA HIS A 73 -11.86 5.93 -25.09
C HIS A 73 -12.03 7.16 -26.01
N PHE A 74 -11.48 8.32 -25.64
CA PHE A 74 -11.68 9.58 -26.34
C PHE A 74 -10.35 10.21 -26.78
N GLY A 75 -10.13 10.29 -28.10
CA GLY A 75 -8.91 10.81 -28.69
C GLY A 75 -8.59 12.26 -28.28
N LEU A 76 -9.61 13.11 -28.10
CA LEU A 76 -9.44 14.50 -27.64
C LEU A 76 -8.86 14.58 -26.23
N VAL A 77 -9.30 13.71 -25.32
CA VAL A 77 -8.78 13.67 -23.94
C VAL A 77 -7.34 13.18 -23.93
N ARG A 78 -7.02 12.16 -24.73
CA ARG A 78 -5.64 11.69 -24.91
C ARG A 78 -4.74 12.78 -25.44
N TRP A 79 -5.18 13.49 -26.48
CA TRP A 79 -4.45 14.63 -27.03
C TRP A 79 -4.22 15.70 -25.95
N PHE A 80 -5.24 16.02 -25.14
CA PHE A 80 -5.12 16.97 -24.05
C PHE A 80 -4.08 16.54 -22.99
N VAL A 81 -4.09 15.27 -22.57
CA VAL A 81 -3.09 14.73 -21.64
C VAL A 81 -1.68 14.81 -22.24
N GLN A 82 -1.52 14.52 -23.54
CA GLN A 82 -0.23 14.65 -24.24
C GLN A 82 0.24 16.11 -24.32
N VAL A 83 -0.67 17.07 -24.48
CA VAL A 83 -0.34 18.50 -24.43
C VAL A 83 0.16 18.88 -23.04
N LEU A 84 -0.52 18.45 -21.97
CA LEU A 84 -0.07 18.68 -20.59
C LEU A 84 1.32 18.07 -20.34
N GLU A 85 1.60 16.90 -20.90
CA GLU A 85 2.91 16.26 -20.78
C GLU A 85 4.00 17.07 -21.52
N ARG A 86 3.74 17.49 -22.77
CA ARG A 86 4.68 18.32 -23.56
C ARG A 86 4.97 19.67 -22.94
N CYS A 87 3.97 20.25 -22.27
CA CYS A 87 4.12 21.50 -21.52
C CYS A 87 4.76 21.31 -20.12
N HIS A 88 5.21 20.10 -19.78
CA HIS A 88 5.74 19.74 -18.46
C HIS A 88 4.77 20.06 -17.30
N ILE A 89 3.46 19.98 -17.53
CA ILE A 89 2.46 20.22 -16.49
C ILE A 89 2.22 18.93 -15.71
N LEU A 90 2.02 17.82 -16.41
CA LEU A 90 1.60 16.55 -15.82
C LEU A 90 2.36 15.38 -16.45
N LYS A 91 2.93 14.51 -15.60
CA LYS A 91 3.41 13.18 -15.99
C LYS A 91 2.79 12.14 -15.08
N ILE A 92 2.41 10.99 -15.63
CA ILE A 92 1.78 9.92 -14.88
C ILE A 92 2.55 8.62 -15.10
N PHE A 93 2.82 7.91 -14.00
CA PHE A 93 3.47 6.61 -13.98
C PHE A 93 2.57 5.56 -13.34
N LYS A 94 2.60 4.36 -13.89
CA LYS A 94 1.89 3.18 -13.40
C LYS A 94 2.86 2.09 -12.95
N GLU A 95 2.32 1.00 -12.45
CA GLU A 95 3.10 -0.13 -11.95
C GLU A 95 4.15 -0.66 -12.95
N GLU A 96 3.77 -0.81 -14.21
CA GLU A 96 4.66 -1.34 -15.26
C GLU A 96 5.84 -0.40 -15.59
N GLN A 97 5.81 0.84 -15.09
CA GLN A 97 6.72 1.93 -15.48
C GLN A 97 7.67 2.34 -14.34
N TYR A 98 7.93 1.48 -13.36
CA TYR A 98 8.81 1.82 -12.23
C TYR A 98 10.25 2.17 -12.64
N GLU A 99 10.81 1.48 -13.63
CA GLU A 99 12.14 1.83 -14.16
C GLU A 99 12.13 3.17 -14.90
N GLU A 100 11.05 3.46 -15.65
CA GLU A 100 10.86 4.75 -16.30
C GLU A 100 10.75 5.86 -15.27
N LEU A 101 9.97 5.67 -14.20
CA LEU A 101 9.85 6.60 -13.09
C LEU A 101 11.22 6.89 -12.45
N ARG A 102 12.04 5.86 -12.20
CA ARG A 102 13.40 6.03 -11.67
C ARG A 102 14.28 6.84 -12.61
N SER A 103 14.32 6.44 -13.88
CA SER A 103 15.17 7.11 -14.88
C SER A 103 14.75 8.56 -15.13
N PHE A 104 13.44 8.82 -15.21
CA PHE A 104 12.83 10.15 -15.30
C PHE A 104 13.21 11.03 -14.11
N THR A 105 13.14 10.48 -12.91
CA THR A 105 13.44 11.21 -11.67
C THR A 105 14.92 11.60 -11.59
N LYS A 106 15.83 10.71 -12.02
CA LYS A 106 17.28 10.98 -12.12
C LYS A 106 17.61 12.02 -13.20
N LYS A 107 16.94 11.97 -14.36
CA LYS A 107 17.19 12.86 -15.51
C LYS A 107 16.57 14.26 -15.39
N GLY A 108 15.91 14.59 -14.27
CA GLY A 108 15.39 15.93 -14.03
C GLY A 108 13.86 16.07 -14.13
N GLY A 109 13.11 15.07 -13.66
CA GLY A 109 11.65 15.15 -13.51
C GLY A 109 11.11 16.34 -12.70
N ASN A 110 11.98 17.15 -12.08
CA ASN A 110 11.64 18.41 -11.42
C ASN A 110 11.05 19.47 -12.36
N LYS A 111 11.25 19.34 -13.68
CA LYS A 111 10.64 20.23 -14.68
C LYS A 111 9.12 20.12 -14.71
N PHE A 112 8.58 18.99 -14.23
CA PHE A 112 7.14 18.76 -14.21
C PHE A 112 6.49 19.37 -12.98
N LEU A 113 5.40 20.12 -13.20
CA LEU A 113 4.63 20.69 -12.10
C LEU A 113 4.03 19.57 -11.23
N TRP A 114 3.43 18.54 -11.86
CA TRP A 114 2.80 17.39 -11.20
C TRP A 114 3.35 16.08 -11.77
N VAL A 115 3.83 15.20 -10.90
CA VAL A 115 4.20 13.82 -11.25
C VAL A 115 3.32 12.89 -10.43
N ILE A 116 2.40 12.21 -11.09
CA ILE A 116 1.46 11.29 -10.47
C ILE A 116 2.00 9.86 -10.59
N VAL A 117 1.92 9.11 -9.51
CA VAL A 117 2.32 7.70 -9.47
C VAL A 117 1.16 6.89 -8.90
N GLU A 118 0.60 6.02 -9.73
CA GLU A 118 -0.41 5.03 -9.34
C GLU A 118 0.28 3.69 -9.10
N SER A 119 0.14 3.13 -7.90
CA SER A 119 0.85 1.92 -7.53
C SER A 119 0.09 1.13 -6.47
N TYR A 120 0.35 -0.18 -6.42
CA TYR A 120 -0.22 -1.10 -5.44
C TYR A 120 0.78 -2.16 -4.95
N SER A 121 2.02 -2.04 -5.39
CA SER A 121 3.10 -2.97 -5.11
C SER A 121 4.34 -2.20 -4.67
N VAL A 122 5.32 -2.92 -4.13
CA VAL A 122 6.59 -2.32 -3.77
C VAL A 122 7.30 -1.90 -5.05
N PHE A 123 7.61 -0.62 -5.19
CA PHE A 123 8.25 -0.08 -6.40
C PHE A 123 9.62 0.52 -6.15
N TYR A 124 9.99 0.70 -4.89
CA TYR A 124 11.30 1.23 -4.51
C TYR A 124 11.77 0.57 -3.22
N ARG A 125 12.94 -0.06 -3.30
CA ARG A 125 13.63 -0.72 -2.19
C ARG A 125 15.02 -0.14 -2.03
N THR A 126 15.51 -0.17 -0.79
CA THR A 126 16.90 0.16 -0.44
C THR A 126 17.58 -1.08 0.10
N GLU A 127 18.90 -1.06 0.24
CA GLU A 127 19.68 -2.22 0.73
C GLU A 127 19.24 -2.68 2.14
N GLU A 128 18.76 -1.76 2.96
CA GLU A 128 18.01 -2.04 4.20
C GLU A 128 16.53 -2.38 3.87
N ASP A 129 16.25 -3.60 3.39
CA ASP A 129 14.93 -4.01 2.85
C ASP A 129 13.90 -4.42 3.92
N ASP A 130 13.97 -3.83 5.12
CA ASP A 130 12.92 -4.01 6.14
C ASP A 130 11.77 -3.03 5.91
N PHE A 131 10.54 -3.52 5.96
CA PHE A 131 9.33 -2.69 5.89
C PHE A 131 9.38 -1.56 6.94
N LEU A 132 9.20 -0.29 6.54
CA LEU A 132 9.38 0.86 7.44
C LEU A 132 8.21 1.02 8.43
N ARG A 133 8.27 0.26 9.54
CA ARG A 133 7.21 0.18 10.55
C ARG A 133 6.90 1.52 11.23
N ASP A 134 7.88 2.41 11.33
CA ASP A 134 7.70 3.73 11.97
C ASP A 134 6.67 4.62 11.26
N LEU A 135 6.39 4.35 9.98
CA LEU A 135 5.31 5.04 9.25
C LEU A 135 3.91 4.62 9.71
N PHE A 136 3.80 3.51 10.44
CA PHE A 136 2.54 2.83 10.75
C PHE A 136 2.40 2.61 12.26
N GLN A 137 2.81 3.59 13.06
CA GLN A 137 2.54 3.59 14.49
C GLN A 137 1.03 3.72 14.73
N LEU A 138 0.45 2.77 15.47
CA LEU A 138 -0.95 2.81 15.85
C LEU A 138 -1.25 4.06 16.69
N ASN A 139 -2.42 4.64 16.50
CA ASN A 139 -2.91 5.67 17.41
C ASN A 139 -3.26 5.08 18.78
N ASP A 140 -3.55 5.94 19.76
CA ASP A 140 -3.85 5.51 21.14
C ASP A 140 -5.03 4.53 21.22
N LEU A 141 -6.10 4.81 20.46
CA LEU A 141 -7.31 3.97 20.44
C LEU A 141 -7.00 2.56 19.93
N MET A 142 -6.28 2.45 18.81
CA MET A 142 -5.91 1.15 18.23
C MET A 142 -4.86 0.44 19.08
N SER A 143 -3.94 1.17 19.71
CA SER A 143 -2.98 0.61 20.64
C SER A 143 -3.67 0.01 21.88
N GLN A 144 -4.68 0.68 22.43
CA GLN A 144 -5.49 0.14 23.51
C GLN A 144 -6.30 -1.08 23.07
N ARG A 145 -6.90 -1.03 21.88
CA ARG A 145 -7.60 -2.19 21.31
C ARG A 145 -6.66 -3.38 21.17
N LEU A 146 -5.49 -3.20 20.57
CA LEU A 146 -4.48 -4.24 20.45
C LEU A 146 -4.16 -4.87 21.81
N LYS A 147 -3.83 -4.05 22.82
CA LYS A 147 -3.57 -4.54 24.19
C LYS A 147 -4.73 -5.35 24.75
N ASN A 148 -5.97 -4.91 24.53
CA ASN A 148 -7.15 -5.60 25.02
C ASN A 148 -7.42 -6.93 24.31
N GLU A 149 -7.23 -7.00 22.99
CA GLU A 149 -7.39 -8.22 22.19
C GLU A 149 -6.31 -9.25 22.53
N THR A 150 -5.07 -8.79 22.80
CA THR A 150 -3.94 -9.67 23.11
C THR A 150 -3.77 -9.93 24.61
N LYS A 151 -4.63 -9.40 25.48
CA LYS A 151 -4.47 -9.52 26.95
C LYS A 151 -4.48 -10.95 27.48
N ALA A 152 -5.17 -11.84 26.76
CA ALA A 152 -5.36 -13.23 27.14
C ALA A 152 -4.34 -14.17 26.47
N PHE A 153 -3.39 -13.62 25.71
CA PHE A 153 -2.35 -14.41 25.07
C PHE A 153 -1.43 -14.99 26.15
N LYS A 154 -1.28 -16.31 26.13
CA LYS A 154 -0.34 -17.06 26.95
C LYS A 154 1.09 -16.91 26.40
N THR A 155 2.03 -17.63 27.00
CA THR A 155 3.44 -17.62 26.61
C THR A 155 3.66 -18.06 25.15
N ASN A 156 2.91 -19.08 24.69
CA ASN A 156 3.05 -19.61 23.33
C ASN A 156 1.77 -19.37 22.52
N VAL A 157 1.81 -18.34 21.66
CA VAL A 157 0.73 -18.02 20.72
C VAL A 157 1.26 -18.01 19.30
N ILE A 158 0.67 -18.85 18.45
CA ILE A 158 1.02 -18.96 17.04
C ILE A 158 -0.03 -18.22 16.20
N GLY A 159 0.41 -17.22 15.45
CA GLY A 159 -0.44 -16.53 14.48
C GLY A 159 -0.65 -17.39 13.23
N VAL A 160 -1.91 -17.61 12.84
CA VAL A 160 -2.29 -18.35 11.64
C VAL A 160 -3.09 -17.43 10.74
N HIS A 161 -2.63 -17.17 9.53
CA HIS A 161 -3.36 -16.37 8.55
C HIS A 161 -3.79 -17.26 7.38
N VAL A 162 -5.10 -17.36 7.16
CA VAL A 162 -5.71 -18.21 6.15
C VAL A 162 -6.41 -17.30 5.14
N ARG A 163 -5.94 -17.26 3.89
CA ARG A 163 -6.56 -16.48 2.81
C ARG A 163 -7.43 -17.38 1.94
N ARG A 164 -8.70 -17.03 1.75
CA ARG A 164 -9.73 -17.86 1.11
C ARG A 164 -10.60 -17.15 0.08
N THR A 165 -10.64 -15.83 0.04
CA THR A 165 -11.58 -15.12 -0.85
C THR A 165 -11.09 -15.07 -2.30
N ASP A 166 -10.40 -14.00 -2.70
CA ASP A 166 -10.06 -13.68 -4.09
C ASP A 166 -8.73 -14.27 -4.56
N ASN A 167 -7.95 -14.85 -3.66
CA ASN A 167 -6.59 -15.31 -3.95
C ASN A 167 -6.55 -16.81 -4.30
N LYS A 168 -6.77 -17.13 -5.58
CA LYS A 168 -6.78 -18.51 -6.10
C LYS A 168 -5.50 -19.27 -5.76
N ASP A 169 -4.32 -18.66 -5.93
CA ASP A 169 -3.04 -19.31 -5.64
C ASP A 169 -2.92 -19.70 -4.15
N SER A 170 -3.39 -18.85 -3.23
CA SER A 170 -3.37 -19.14 -1.80
C SER A 170 -4.36 -20.25 -1.43
N ILE A 171 -5.50 -20.33 -2.12
CA ILE A 171 -6.47 -21.41 -1.93
C ILE A 171 -5.89 -22.73 -2.40
N GLU A 172 -5.32 -22.76 -3.61
CA GLU A 172 -4.78 -23.97 -4.23
C GLU A 172 -3.52 -24.48 -3.54
N ARG A 173 -2.61 -23.58 -3.14
CA ARG A 173 -1.29 -23.96 -2.59
C ARG A 173 -1.21 -23.96 -1.08
N SER A 174 -2.23 -23.46 -0.39
CA SER A 174 -2.31 -23.47 1.08
C SER A 174 -3.68 -23.97 1.52
N PRO A 175 -4.02 -25.24 1.23
CA PRO A 175 -5.30 -25.82 1.61
C PRO A 175 -5.39 -26.00 3.14
N LEU A 176 -6.60 -26.12 3.68
CA LEU A 176 -6.85 -26.10 5.13
C LEU A 176 -6.15 -27.26 5.85
N GLU A 177 -6.02 -28.40 5.18
CA GLU A 177 -5.40 -29.61 5.71
C GLU A 177 -3.94 -29.38 6.11
N LEU A 178 -3.20 -28.54 5.36
CA LEU A 178 -1.82 -28.20 5.71
C LEU A 178 -1.74 -27.34 6.98
N PHE A 179 -2.68 -26.40 7.15
CA PHE A 179 -2.75 -25.61 8.38
C PHE A 179 -3.11 -26.49 9.58
N ILE A 180 -4.11 -27.36 9.43
CA ILE A 180 -4.56 -28.29 10.49
C ILE A 180 -3.43 -29.23 10.90
N ALA A 181 -2.76 -29.86 9.94
CA ALA A 181 -1.65 -30.77 10.21
C ALA A 181 -0.53 -30.06 10.99
N ARG A 182 -0.15 -28.85 10.55
CA ARG A 182 0.88 -28.05 11.24
C ARG A 182 0.44 -27.64 12.65
N MET A 183 -0.82 -27.26 12.85
CA MET A 183 -1.36 -26.94 14.18
C MET A 183 -1.35 -28.16 15.10
N GLN A 184 -1.68 -29.35 14.60
CA GLN A 184 -1.61 -30.60 15.36
C GLN A 184 -0.19 -30.92 15.81
N GLU A 185 0.81 -30.74 14.94
CA GLU A 185 2.22 -30.90 15.32
C GLU A 185 2.64 -29.95 16.44
N GLU A 186 2.18 -28.70 16.42
CA GLU A 186 2.50 -27.72 17.47
C GLU A 186 1.78 -28.05 18.79
N ILE A 187 0.56 -28.58 18.75
CA ILE A 187 -0.16 -29.06 19.94
C ILE A 187 0.57 -30.25 20.60
N VAL A 188 1.16 -31.15 19.81
CA VAL A 188 1.95 -32.27 20.35
C VAL A 188 3.19 -31.78 21.10
N LYS A 189 3.82 -30.69 20.61
CA LYS A 189 5.01 -30.09 21.27
C LYS A 189 4.64 -29.31 22.53
N ASP A 190 3.52 -28.61 22.50
CA ASP A 190 3.00 -27.82 23.60
C ASP A 190 1.47 -27.93 23.67
N PRO A 191 0.91 -28.77 24.56
CA PRO A 191 -0.53 -28.94 24.70
C PRO A 191 -1.28 -27.67 25.10
N GLU A 192 -0.58 -26.66 25.63
CA GLU A 192 -1.15 -25.38 26.07
C GLU A 192 -1.02 -24.27 24.99
N VAL A 193 -0.47 -24.59 23.81
CA VAL A 193 -0.31 -23.65 22.70
C VAL A 193 -1.64 -23.02 22.31
N GLN A 194 -1.62 -21.72 22.06
CA GLN A 194 -2.77 -20.99 21.53
C GLN A 194 -2.53 -20.62 20.07
N PHE A 195 -3.61 -20.57 19.30
CA PHE A 195 -3.56 -20.10 17.92
C PHE A 195 -4.41 -18.84 17.78
N TYR A 196 -3.83 -17.79 17.22
CA TYR A 196 -4.56 -16.59 16.80
C TYR A 196 -4.83 -16.69 15.30
N VAL A 197 -6.06 -17.02 14.93
CA VAL A 197 -6.43 -17.28 13.53
C VAL A 197 -7.07 -16.04 12.91
N ALA A 198 -6.48 -15.55 11.82
CA ALA A 198 -7.02 -14.50 10.97
C ALA A 198 -7.42 -15.10 9.60
N SER A 199 -8.65 -14.85 9.17
CA SER A 199 -9.14 -15.23 7.85
C SER A 199 -9.95 -14.09 7.25
N ASP A 200 -9.98 -14.03 5.92
CA ASP A 200 -10.75 -13.08 5.11
C ASP A 200 -12.14 -13.59 4.71
#